data_AF-A0A8I0L3F2-F1
#
_entry.id   AF-A0A8I0L3F2-F1
#
_cell.length_a   1.000
_cell.length_b   1.000
_cell.length_c   1.000
_cell.angle_alpha   90.00
_cell.angle_beta   90.00
_cell.angle_gamma   90.00
#
_symmetry.space_group_name_H-M   'P 1'
#
loop_
_entity.id
_entity.type
_entity.pdbx_description
1 polymer ?
#
loop_
_entity_poly.entity_id
_entity_poly.type
_entity_poly.pdbx_seq_one_letter_code
_entity_poly.pdbx_strand_id
1 'polypeptide(L)'
;DTILFNHQYKKNIVIRKAETIQSPITFWYGKYIILIPSSYFKSVIDKRLKYIILHEYAHAKNRDTLHLIIFNIFSIVMSYNPLIHIVKRKIIHDNEVEADRFVLNNINKNE
;
A
#
# COMPACT_ATOMS: atom_id res chain seq x y z
N ASP A 1 17.80 -4.04 -14.33
CA ASP A 1 17.06 -2.91 -13.73
C ASP A 1 15.73 -2.53 -14.39
N THR A 2 15.29 -3.14 -15.49
CA THR A 2 14.05 -2.70 -16.19
C THR A 2 12.95 -3.78 -16.32
N ILE A 3 13.22 -5.02 -15.85
CA ILE A 3 12.39 -6.18 -16.21
C ILE A 3 11.14 -6.34 -15.31
N LEU A 4 11.12 -5.77 -14.10
CA LEU A 4 9.98 -5.88 -13.18
C LEU A 4 8.84 -4.86 -13.43
N PHE A 5 9.07 -3.85 -14.28
CA PHE A 5 8.21 -2.67 -14.35
C PHE A 5 7.08 -2.70 -15.40
N ASN A 6 7.09 -3.65 -16.33
CA ASN A 6 6.36 -3.48 -17.59
C ASN A 6 5.06 -4.27 -17.77
N HIS A 7 4.55 -4.98 -16.75
CA HIS A 7 3.45 -5.91 -17.04
C HIS A 7 2.16 -5.87 -16.23
N GLN A 8 1.95 -5.00 -15.23
CA GLN A 8 0.67 -5.09 -14.49
C GLN A 8 0.19 -3.86 -13.70
N TYR A 9 0.82 -2.70 -13.87
CA TYR A 9 0.54 -1.54 -13.01
C TYR A 9 -0.29 -0.50 -13.76
N LYS A 10 -1.50 -0.18 -13.26
CA LYS A 10 -2.34 0.89 -13.83
C LYS A 10 -1.53 2.17 -13.99
N LYS A 11 -1.75 2.90 -15.09
CA LYS A 11 -1.07 4.15 -15.51
C LYS A 11 -0.92 5.26 -14.44
N ASN A 12 -1.62 5.14 -13.31
CA ASN A 12 -1.66 6.13 -12.22
C ASN A 12 -0.95 5.67 -10.94
N ILE A 13 -0.15 4.59 -10.99
CA ILE A 13 0.63 4.07 -9.87
C ILE A 13 2.12 4.17 -10.21
N VAL A 14 2.90 4.85 -9.38
CA VAL A 14 4.34 5.07 -9.59
C VAL A 14 5.11 4.47 -8.43
N ILE A 15 6.09 3.62 -8.71
CA ILE A 15 6.99 3.05 -7.69
C ILE A 15 8.29 3.86 -7.70
N ARG A 16 8.73 4.33 -6.54
CA ARG A 16 9.99 5.05 -6.37
C ARG A 16 10.82 4.44 -5.24
N LYS A 17 12.13 4.47 -5.41
CA LYS A 17 13.09 4.18 -4.35
C LYS A 17 13.27 5.41 -3.48
N ALA A 18 13.29 5.23 -2.17
CA ALA A 18 13.55 6.31 -1.22
C ALA A 18 14.67 5.89 -0.24
N GLU A 19 15.58 6.81 0.08
CA GLU A 19 16.76 6.50 0.90
C GLU A 19 16.57 6.81 2.38
N THR A 20 15.57 7.63 2.71
CA THR A 20 15.35 8.18 4.06
C THR A 20 14.21 7.50 4.84
N ILE A 21 13.46 6.58 4.22
CA ILE A 21 12.35 5.87 4.85
C ILE A 21 12.78 4.50 5.39
N GLN A 22 12.14 4.05 6.47
CA GLN A 22 12.47 2.77 7.11
C GLN A 22 11.56 1.62 6.67
N SER A 23 10.31 1.93 6.30
CA SER A 23 9.32 0.96 5.81
C SER A 23 8.79 1.36 4.44
N PRO A 24 8.33 0.40 3.61
CA PRO A 24 7.53 0.69 2.42
C PRO A 24 6.28 1.48 2.79
N ILE A 25 5.90 2.43 1.93
CA ILE A 25 4.74 3.30 2.15
C ILE A 25 4.04 3.57 0.83
N THR A 26 2.72 3.45 0.85
CA THR A 26 1.84 3.91 -0.24
C THR A 26 1.10 5.18 0.17
N PHE A 27 1.15 6.21 -0.67
CA PHE A 27 0.38 7.43 -0.46
C PHE A 27 -0.20 8.00 -1.76
N TRP A 28 -1.19 8.88 -1.61
CA TRP A 28 -1.91 9.49 -2.73
C TRP A 28 -1.75 11.02 -2.74
N TYR A 29 -1.30 11.57 -3.88
CA TYR A 29 -1.21 13.02 -4.15
C TYR A 29 -1.58 13.26 -5.63
N GLY A 30 -2.82 12.97 -6.01
CA GLY A 30 -3.31 13.00 -7.40
C GLY A 30 -2.97 11.76 -8.23
N LYS A 31 -1.88 11.06 -7.89
CA LYS A 31 -1.56 9.68 -8.32
C LYS A 31 -1.11 8.87 -7.11
N TYR A 32 -1.19 7.55 -7.20
CA TYR A 32 -0.65 6.68 -6.14
C TYR A 32 0.85 6.54 -6.32
N ILE A 33 1.59 6.74 -5.23
CA ILE A 33 3.03 6.59 -5.19
C ILE A 33 3.38 5.55 -4.14
N ILE A 34 4.13 4.53 -4.56
CA ILE A 34 4.67 3.47 -3.69
C ILE A 34 6.14 3.80 -3.48
N LEU A 35 6.54 4.06 -2.24
CA LEU A 35 7.93 4.28 -1.87
C LEU A 35 8.49 3.01 -1.25
N ILE A 36 9.63 2.57 -1.76
CA ILE A 36 10.34 1.40 -1.23
C ILE A 36 11.71 1.86 -0.73
N PRO A 37 12.07 1.55 0.53
CA PRO A 37 13.36 1.92 1.05
C PRO A 37 14.51 1.27 0.27
N SER A 38 15.60 2.00 0.09
CA SER A 38 16.79 1.50 -0.61
C SER A 38 17.42 0.28 0.07
N SER A 39 17.24 0.12 1.37
CA SER A 39 17.67 -1.04 2.17
C SER A 39 17.01 -2.34 1.71
N TYR A 40 15.74 -2.29 1.30
CA TYR A 40 15.00 -3.47 0.82
C TYR A 40 15.52 -3.98 -0.52
N PHE A 41 16.25 -3.17 -1.28
CA PHE A 41 16.91 -3.63 -2.51
C PHE A 41 18.30 -4.23 -2.25
N LYS A 42 18.90 -3.97 -1.08
CA LYS A 42 20.24 -4.50 -0.72
C LYS A 42 20.18 -5.82 0.05
N SER A 43 19.12 -6.07 0.82
CA SER A 43 19.05 -7.20 1.77
C SER A 43 18.04 -8.29 1.40
N VAL A 44 17.24 -8.13 0.35
CA VAL A 44 16.05 -8.95 0.12
C VAL A 44 16.20 -9.83 -1.12
N ILE A 45 16.00 -11.14 -0.94
CA ILE A 45 15.82 -12.13 -2.02
C ILE A 45 14.70 -11.66 -2.95
N ASP A 46 14.91 -11.68 -4.27
CA ASP A 46 14.00 -11.13 -5.30
C ASP A 46 12.51 -11.48 -5.10
N LYS A 47 12.20 -12.69 -4.60
CA LYS A 47 10.83 -13.12 -4.26
C LYS A 47 10.18 -12.29 -3.15
N ARG A 48 10.90 -11.99 -2.07
CA ARG A 48 10.38 -11.20 -0.95
C ARG A 48 10.12 -9.75 -1.36
N LEU A 49 11.00 -9.18 -2.19
CA LEU A 49 10.82 -7.82 -2.71
C LEU A 49 9.57 -7.74 -3.59
N LYS A 50 9.32 -8.76 -4.43
CA LYS A 50 8.09 -8.87 -5.23
C LYS A 50 6.84 -8.88 -4.36
N TYR A 51 6.84 -9.60 -3.23
CA TYR A 51 5.68 -9.66 -2.32
C TYR A 51 5.40 -8.31 -1.66
N ILE A 52 6.44 -7.60 -1.23
CA ILE A 52 6.31 -6.26 -0.66
C ILE A 52 5.75 -5.28 -1.68
N ILE A 53 6.25 -5.29 -2.92
CA ILE A 53 5.72 -4.45 -4.00
C ILE A 53 4.25 -4.76 -4.25
N LEU A 54 3.88 -6.04 -4.20
CA LEU A 54 2.52 -6.49 -4.44
C LEU A 54 1.55 -6.09 -3.32
N HIS A 55 2.02 -6.09 -2.07
CA HIS A 55 1.31 -5.59 -0.90
C HIS A 55 0.99 -4.10 -1.03
N GLU A 56 2.02 -3.29 -1.26
CA GLU A 56 1.88 -1.84 -1.46
C GLU A 56 1.01 -1.51 -2.69
N TYR A 57 1.13 -2.33 -3.74
CA TYR A 57 0.26 -2.22 -4.89
C TYR A 57 -1.21 -2.49 -4.56
N ALA A 58 -1.50 -3.43 -3.65
CA ALA A 58 -2.87 -3.69 -3.21
C ALA A 58 -3.48 -2.45 -2.56
N HIS A 59 -2.74 -1.76 -1.68
CA HIS A 59 -3.18 -0.50 -1.08
C HIS A 59 -3.46 0.58 -2.13
N ALA A 60 -2.58 0.72 -3.13
CA ALA A 60 -2.77 1.67 -4.23
C ALA A 60 -3.98 1.31 -5.10
N LYS A 61 -4.20 0.01 -5.35
CA LYS A 61 -5.30 -0.51 -6.18
C LYS A 61 -6.66 -0.33 -5.49
N ASN A 62 -6.74 -0.63 -4.20
CA ASN A 62 -7.96 -0.56 -3.39
C ASN A 62 -8.28 0.87 -2.93
N ARG A 63 -7.36 1.80 -3.17
CA ARG A 63 -7.51 3.23 -2.85
C ARG A 63 -7.58 3.53 -1.35
N ASP A 64 -6.94 2.71 -0.54
CA ASP A 64 -7.02 2.75 0.93
C ASP A 64 -6.67 4.12 1.50
N THR A 65 -5.62 4.76 0.98
CA THR A 65 -5.23 6.11 1.39
C THR A 65 -6.33 7.15 1.13
N LEU A 66 -7.07 7.04 0.02
CA LEU A 66 -8.17 7.96 -0.30
C LEU A 66 -9.35 7.75 0.64
N HIS A 67 -9.74 6.51 0.90
CA HIS A 67 -10.80 6.19 1.85
C HIS A 67 -10.46 6.72 3.24
N LEU A 68 -9.19 6.58 3.67
CA LEU A 68 -8.74 7.11 4.95
C LEU A 68 -8.74 8.64 5.00
N ILE A 69 -8.37 9.34 3.92
CA ILE A 69 -8.45 10.80 3.82
C ILE A 69 -9.90 11.27 3.96
N ILE A 70 -10.83 10.66 3.21
CA ILE A 70 -12.27 10.98 3.29
C ILE A 70 -12.78 10.73 4.71
N PHE A 71 -12.46 9.57 5.28
CA PHE A 71 -12.84 9.22 6.65
C PHE A 71 -12.29 10.21 7.68
N ASN A 72 -11.05 10.68 7.52
CA ASN A 72 -10.47 11.68 8.41
C ASN A 72 -11.21 13.02 8.32
N ILE A 73 -11.64 13.45 7.14
CA ILE A 73 -12.46 14.67 6.97
C ILE A 73 -13.77 14.52 7.75
N PHE A 74 -14.46 13.39 7.62
CA PHE A 74 -15.67 13.10 8.42
C PHE A 74 -15.37 13.02 9.92
N SER A 75 -14.22 12.47 10.29
CA SER A 75 -13.81 12.33 11.70
C SER A 75 -13.58 13.66 12.40
N ILE A 76 -13.23 14.73 11.68
CA ILE A 76 -13.09 16.06 12.27
C ILE A 76 -14.44 16.52 12.84
N VAL A 77 -15.52 16.34 12.08
CA VAL A 77 -16.88 16.68 12.50
C VAL A 77 -17.35 15.78 13.66
N MET A 78 -17.00 14.50 13.61
CA MET A 78 -17.41 13.48 14.59
C MET A 78 -16.38 13.25 15.71
N SER A 79 -15.43 14.18 15.89
CA SER A 79 -14.27 13.99 16.78
C SER A 79 -14.63 13.78 18.26
N TYR A 80 -15.82 14.24 18.67
CA TYR A 80 -16.36 14.00 20.01
C TYR A 80 -16.84 12.57 20.25
N ASN A 81 -17.03 11.76 19.20
CA ASN A 81 -17.52 10.39 19.32
C ASN A 81 -16.36 9.38 19.34
N PRO A 82 -16.10 8.70 20.47
CA PRO A 82 -14.98 7.75 20.57
C PRO A 82 -15.09 6.56 19.60
N LEU A 83 -16.30 6.25 19.10
CA LEU A 83 -16.52 5.18 18.13
C LEU A 83 -15.81 5.47 16.79
N ILE A 84 -15.59 6.74 16.43
CA ILE A 84 -14.94 7.08 15.17
C ILE A 84 -13.51 6.54 15.11
N HIS A 85 -12.81 6.54 16.25
CA HIS A 85 -11.45 6.00 16.34
C HIS A 85 -11.42 4.47 16.28
N ILE A 86 -12.47 3.80 16.79
CA ILE A 86 -12.60 2.35 16.68
C ILE A 86 -12.85 1.95 15.22
N VAL A 87 -13.78 2.64 14.54
CA VAL A 87 -14.07 2.40 13.13
C VAL A 87 -12.83 2.66 12.28
N LYS A 88 -12.08 3.75 12.54
CA LYS A 88 -10.81 4.02 11.85
C LYS A 88 -9.82 2.86 11.96
N ARG A 89 -9.62 2.34 13.18
CA ARG A 89 -8.73 1.21 13.42
C ARG A 89 -9.19 -0.04 12.67
N LYS A 90 -10.50 -0.27 12.62
CA LYS A 90 -11.07 -1.41 11.89
C LYS A 90 -10.89 -1.29 10.38
N ILE A 91 -11.10 -0.10 9.80
CA ILE A 91 -10.84 0.15 8.37
C ILE A 91 -9.38 -0.13 8.03
N ILE A 92 -8.44 0.38 8.83
CA ILE A 92 -7.01 0.15 8.62
C ILE A 92 -6.70 -1.36 8.69
N HIS A 93 -7.22 -2.05 9.71
CA HIS A 93 -7.01 -3.48 9.86
C HIS A 93 -7.57 -4.29 8.68
N ASP A 94 -8.80 -4.00 8.26
CA ASP A 94 -9.45 -4.69 7.16
C ASP A 94 -8.67 -4.45 5.84
N ASN A 95 -8.10 -3.26 5.64
CA ASN A 95 -7.24 -2.96 4.49
C ASN A 95 -5.93 -3.78 4.49
N GLU A 96 -5.26 -3.94 5.64
CA GLU A 96 -4.06 -4.78 5.75
C GLU A 96 -4.38 -6.25 5.44
N VAL A 97 -5.50 -6.76 5.97
CA VAL A 97 -5.95 -8.13 5.71
C VAL A 97 -6.23 -8.36 4.22
N GLU A 98 -6.87 -7.40 3.54
CA GLU A 98 -7.12 -7.49 2.11
C GLU A 98 -5.85 -7.38 1.26
N ALA A 99 -4.86 -6.59 1.71
CA ALA A 99 -3.56 -6.51 1.06
C ALA A 99 -2.81 -7.87 1.16
N ASP A 100 -2.79 -8.49 2.34
CA ASP A 100 -2.22 -9.82 2.54
C ASP A 100 -2.92 -10.89 1.68
N ARG A 101 -4.27 -10.88 1.65
CA ARG A 101 -5.04 -11.78 0.78
C ARG A 101 -4.70 -11.57 -0.69
N PHE A 102 -4.54 -10.31 -1.11
CA PHE A 102 -4.18 -9.99 -2.48
C PHE A 102 -2.81 -10.58 -2.85
N VAL A 103 -1.83 -10.49 -1.95
CA VAL A 103 -0.51 -11.11 -2.15
C VAL A 103 -0.65 -12.62 -2.32
N LEU A 104 -1.30 -13.32 -1.38
CA LEU A 104 -1.49 -14.77 -1.43
C LEU A 104 -2.18 -15.24 -2.72
N ASN A 105 -3.24 -14.55 -3.13
CA ASN A 105 -4.00 -14.89 -4.34
C ASN A 105 -3.20 -14.72 -5.64
N ASN A 106 -2.19 -13.86 -5.65
CA ASN A 106 -1.35 -13.61 -6.83
C ASN A 106 -0.05 -14.43 -6.81
N ILE A 107 0.37 -14.94 -5.65
CA ILE A 107 1.45 -15.93 -5.57
C ILE A 107 0.95 -17.27 -6.13
N ASN A 108 -0.19 -17.76 -5.64
CA ASN A 108 -0.76 -19.05 -6.03
C ASN A 108 -1.18 -19.13 -7.52
N LYS A 109 -1.31 -18.00 -8.22
CA LYS A 109 -1.61 -17.95 -9.66
C LYS A 109 -0.36 -18.00 -10.55
N ASN A 110 0.81 -17.71 -9.98
CA ASN A 110 2.08 -17.62 -10.71
C ASN A 110 3.03 -18.78 -10.37
N GLU A 111 2.54 -19.77 -9.60
CA GLU A 111 3.12 -21.10 -9.43
C GLU A 111 2.27 -22.11 -10.23
#